data_AF-A0A924Q211-F1
#
_entry.id   AF-A0A924Q211-F1
#
_cell.length_a   1.000
_cell.length_b   1.000
_cell.length_c   1.000
_cell.angle_alpha   90.00
_cell.angle_beta   90.00
_cell.angle_gamma   90.00
#
_symmetry.space_group_name_H-M   'P 1'
#
loop_
_entity.id
_entity.type
_entity.pdbx_description
1 polymer ?
#
loop_
_entity_poly.entity_id
_entity_poly.type
_entity_poly.pdbx_seq_one_letter_code
_entity_poly.pdbx_strand_id
1 'polypeptide(L)'
;MTFTLKQLNMLISAKESEGLYLEFKRGAALGRDEAKKLELVKDCTGFANANGGKIIYGVAEDTVDGIAVASGFSPVLDPKIDKDWISEVLRSNSSPPLSSFEISEILFPDNAGRAIVVEVAASSTAHQNLKDYRYYQRSGAVTNPMVDFQIRDVMNRRNKPELKITLETNYVSKTPELHRYQLLVNIENIGTVTLRDWRLEIDIP
;
A
#
# COMPACT_ATOMS: atom_id res chain seq x y z
N MET A 1 7.62 -1.21 8.57
CA MET A 1 8.18 -2.25 9.45
C MET A 1 8.74 -3.33 8.53
N THR A 2 9.98 -3.77 8.71
CA THR A 2 10.57 -4.78 7.81
C THR A 2 9.91 -6.14 8.06
N PHE A 3 9.27 -6.71 7.03
CA PHE A 3 8.67 -8.03 7.09
C PHE A 3 9.77 -9.11 7.13
N THR A 4 9.62 -10.16 7.94
CA THR A 4 10.69 -11.14 8.24
C THR A 4 10.29 -12.59 7.93
N LEU A 5 11.28 -13.47 7.77
CA LEU A 5 11.06 -14.90 7.56
C LEU A 5 10.28 -15.55 8.72
N LYS A 6 10.48 -15.07 9.95
CA LYS A 6 9.73 -15.54 11.13
C LYS A 6 8.24 -15.24 10.98
N GLN A 7 7.88 -14.04 10.50
CA GLN A 7 6.49 -13.67 10.26
C GLN A 7 5.86 -14.53 9.15
N LEU A 8 6.57 -14.82 8.07
CA LEU A 8 6.06 -15.72 7.03
C LEU A 8 5.79 -17.13 7.57
N ASN A 9 6.70 -17.67 8.38
CA ASN A 9 6.47 -18.97 9.03
C ASN A 9 5.25 -18.94 9.97
N MET A 10 5.01 -17.84 10.67
CA MET A 10 3.83 -17.68 11.52
C MET A 10 2.54 -17.71 10.70
N LEU A 11 2.48 -17.02 9.56
CA LEU A 11 1.32 -17.04 8.66
C LEU A 11 1.02 -18.45 8.15
N ILE A 12 2.06 -19.18 7.71
CA ILE A 12 1.93 -20.56 7.23
C ILE A 12 1.48 -21.49 8.36
N SER A 13 2.10 -21.40 9.54
CA SER A 13 1.79 -22.27 10.68
C SER A 13 0.37 -22.03 11.22
N ALA A 14 -0.09 -20.78 11.20
CA ALA A 14 -1.44 -20.41 11.59
C ALA A 14 -2.50 -20.74 10.51
N LYS A 15 -2.08 -21.15 9.30
CA LYS A 15 -2.94 -21.24 8.11
C LYS A 15 -3.75 -19.95 7.92
N GLU A 16 -3.05 -18.82 7.97
CA GLU A 16 -3.70 -17.51 7.83
C GLU A 16 -4.47 -17.48 6.51
N SER A 17 -5.73 -17.06 6.57
CA SER A 17 -6.59 -16.96 5.41
C SER A 17 -6.28 -15.71 4.59
N GLU A 18 -6.37 -15.84 3.28
CA GLU A 18 -6.54 -14.68 2.42
C GLU A 18 -7.79 -13.87 2.78
N GLY A 19 -7.78 -12.60 2.39
CA GLY A 19 -8.96 -11.78 2.54
C GLY A 19 -8.76 -10.39 1.98
N LEU A 20 -9.40 -9.44 2.65
CA LEU A 20 -9.49 -8.05 2.19
C LEU A 20 -8.14 -7.34 2.15
N TYR A 21 -7.17 -7.77 2.94
CA TYR A 21 -5.88 -7.09 3.14
C TYR A 21 -4.67 -7.99 2.88
N LEU A 22 -4.87 -9.25 2.51
CA LEU A 22 -3.82 -10.24 2.40
C LEU A 22 -4.08 -11.17 1.22
N GLU A 23 -3.04 -11.36 0.41
CA GLU A 23 -3.01 -12.26 -0.75
C GLU A 23 -1.66 -13.00 -0.78
N PHE A 24 -1.70 -14.31 -1.00
CA PHE A 24 -0.58 -15.21 -1.12
C PHE A 24 -0.44 -15.67 -2.57
N LYS A 25 0.78 -15.59 -3.11
CA LYS A 25 1.07 -16.11 -4.44
C LYS A 25 2.34 -16.94 -4.44
N ARG A 26 2.30 -18.03 -5.19
CA ARG A 26 3.51 -18.79 -5.53
C ARG A 26 4.49 -17.87 -6.25
N GLY A 27 5.78 -18.04 -6.00
CA GLY A 27 6.82 -17.21 -6.62
C GLY A 27 6.81 -17.28 -8.15
N ALA A 28 6.38 -18.41 -8.72
CA ALA A 28 6.20 -18.58 -10.16
C ALA A 28 5.09 -17.68 -10.77
N ALA A 29 4.15 -17.18 -9.96
CA ALA A 29 3.12 -16.23 -10.40
C ALA A 29 3.69 -14.82 -10.64
N LEU A 30 4.87 -14.52 -10.11
CA LEU A 30 5.59 -13.29 -10.41
C LEU A 30 6.59 -13.54 -11.54
N GLY A 31 6.55 -12.71 -12.58
CA GLY A 31 7.44 -12.88 -13.72
C GLY A 31 7.35 -11.77 -14.75
N ARG A 32 8.27 -11.83 -15.71
CA ARG A 32 8.54 -10.76 -16.67
C ARG A 32 7.71 -10.85 -17.95
N ASP A 33 6.94 -11.91 -18.11
CA ASP A 33 5.95 -12.02 -19.18
C ASP A 33 4.74 -11.12 -18.93
N GLU A 34 4.04 -10.79 -20.01
CA GLU A 34 2.96 -9.79 -19.98
C GLU A 34 1.75 -10.23 -19.15
N ALA A 35 1.46 -11.54 -19.08
CA ALA A 35 0.36 -12.05 -18.27
C ALA A 35 0.64 -11.88 -16.78
N LYS A 36 1.86 -12.18 -16.32
CA LYS A 36 2.24 -11.98 -14.91
C LYS A 36 2.37 -10.51 -14.53
N LYS A 37 2.86 -9.66 -15.44
CA LYS A 37 2.83 -8.20 -15.23
C LYS A 37 1.40 -7.68 -15.10
N LEU A 38 0.47 -8.16 -15.94
CA LEU A 38 -0.94 -7.80 -15.87
C LEU A 38 -1.52 -8.14 -14.49
N GLU A 39 -1.32 -9.36 -14.00
CA GLU A 39 -1.81 -9.79 -12.68
C GLU A 39 -1.15 -8.99 -11.53
N LEU A 40 0.17 -8.78 -11.56
CA LEU A 40 0.86 -7.95 -10.57
C LEU A 40 0.25 -6.54 -10.47
N VAL A 41 0.04 -5.88 -11.61
CA VAL A 41 -0.52 -4.52 -11.66
C VAL A 41 -1.99 -4.54 -11.25
N LYS A 42 -2.76 -5.54 -11.67
CA LYS A 42 -4.16 -5.73 -11.30
C LYS A 42 -4.32 -5.86 -9.79
N ASP A 43 -3.53 -6.72 -9.14
CA ASP A 43 -3.65 -6.94 -7.69
C ASP A 43 -3.24 -5.69 -6.92
N CYS A 44 -2.13 -5.05 -7.30
CA CYS A 44 -1.67 -3.84 -6.62
C CYS A 44 -2.63 -2.65 -6.81
N THR A 45 -3.14 -2.42 -8.02
CA THR A 45 -4.16 -1.38 -8.26
C THR A 45 -5.48 -1.73 -7.58
N GLY A 46 -5.84 -3.01 -7.52
CA GLY A 46 -6.98 -3.55 -6.79
C GLY A 46 -6.95 -3.23 -5.31
N PHE A 47 -5.82 -3.42 -4.65
CA PHE A 47 -5.62 -3.02 -3.25
C PHE A 47 -5.62 -1.51 -3.07
N ALA A 48 -4.93 -0.76 -3.93
CA ALA A 48 -4.87 0.69 -3.86
C ALA A 48 -6.27 1.34 -3.97
N ASN A 49 -7.11 0.85 -4.88
CA ASN A 49 -8.49 1.31 -5.08
C ASN A 49 -9.46 0.80 -3.99
N ALA A 50 -9.04 -0.17 -3.19
CA ALA A 50 -9.74 -0.62 -2.00
C ALA A 50 -9.20 0.13 -0.76
N ASN A 51 -8.85 -0.60 0.30
CA ASN A 51 -8.34 -0.05 1.56
C ASN A 51 -6.85 -0.38 1.78
N GLY A 52 -6.10 -0.62 0.70
CA GLY A 52 -4.74 -1.14 0.79
C GLY A 52 -4.70 -2.61 1.21
N GLY A 53 -3.49 -3.15 1.35
CA GLY A 53 -3.26 -4.54 1.71
C GLY A 53 -1.84 -4.97 1.40
N LYS A 54 -1.58 -6.28 1.45
CA LYS A 54 -0.29 -6.85 1.11
C LYS A 54 -0.43 -8.10 0.26
N ILE A 55 0.47 -8.20 -0.72
CA ILE A 55 0.63 -9.37 -1.56
C ILE A 55 1.96 -10.01 -1.20
N ILE A 56 1.95 -11.29 -0.88
CA ILE A 56 3.13 -12.07 -0.52
C ILE A 56 3.40 -13.08 -1.62
N TYR A 57 4.35 -12.75 -2.49
CA TYR A 57 4.92 -13.71 -3.43
C TYR A 57 5.95 -14.56 -2.71
N GLY A 58 6.02 -15.85 -3.00
CA GLY A 58 6.93 -16.76 -2.30
C GLY A 58 6.24 -17.73 -1.36
N VAL A 59 4.91 -17.66 -1.23
CA VAL A 59 4.09 -18.49 -0.34
C VAL A 59 2.94 -19.07 -1.16
N ALA A 60 2.82 -20.38 -1.15
CA ALA A 60 1.69 -21.08 -1.74
C ALA A 60 0.46 -20.97 -0.83
N GLU A 61 -0.70 -21.04 -1.46
CA GLU A 61 -1.99 -21.20 -0.81
C GLU A 61 -2.56 -22.59 -1.09
N ASP A 62 -3.36 -23.08 -0.16
CA ASP A 62 -4.26 -24.22 -0.32
C ASP A 62 -5.70 -23.77 0.01
N THR A 63 -6.69 -24.49 -0.53
CA THR A 63 -8.09 -24.24 -0.18
C THR A 63 -8.53 -25.14 0.97
N VAL A 64 -8.98 -24.54 2.06
CA VAL A 64 -9.58 -25.22 3.22
C VAL A 64 -10.98 -24.64 3.43
N ASP A 65 -12.00 -25.50 3.37
CA ASP A 65 -13.42 -25.09 3.51
C ASP A 65 -13.84 -23.93 2.59
N GLY A 66 -13.28 -23.89 1.37
CA GLY A 66 -13.54 -22.84 0.39
C GLY A 66 -12.78 -21.53 0.61
N ILE A 67 -11.88 -21.49 1.59
CA ILE A 67 -11.05 -20.33 1.93
C ILE A 67 -9.60 -20.64 1.56
N ALA A 68 -8.95 -19.73 0.84
CA ALA A 68 -7.53 -19.83 0.57
C ALA A 68 -6.72 -19.51 1.84
N VAL A 69 -5.81 -20.41 2.22
CA VAL A 69 -4.96 -20.27 3.41
C VAL A 69 -3.49 -20.52 3.04
N ALA A 70 -2.57 -19.87 3.74
CA ALA A 70 -1.14 -20.11 3.56
C ALA A 70 -0.78 -21.59 3.82
N SER A 71 -0.10 -22.23 2.86
CA SER A 71 0.22 -23.66 2.94
C SER A 71 1.72 -23.97 3.02
N GLY A 72 2.57 -23.19 2.35
CA GLY A 72 4.01 -23.44 2.38
C GLY A 72 4.83 -22.48 1.54
N PHE A 73 6.16 -22.59 1.64
CA PHE A 73 7.07 -21.78 0.85
C PHE A 73 7.08 -22.20 -0.63
N SER A 74 7.01 -21.22 -1.53
CA SER A 74 7.10 -21.39 -2.97
C SER A 74 7.88 -20.20 -3.55
N PRO A 75 9.23 -20.19 -3.41
CA PRO A 75 10.06 -18.99 -3.58
C PRO A 75 10.05 -18.40 -5.00
N VAL A 76 10.32 -17.09 -5.07
CA VAL A 76 10.71 -16.40 -6.30
C VAL A 76 12.19 -16.70 -6.56
N LEU A 77 12.47 -17.30 -7.72
CA LEU A 77 13.82 -17.77 -8.08
C LEU A 77 14.57 -16.82 -9.01
N ASP A 78 13.86 -16.06 -9.84
CA ASP A 78 14.49 -15.18 -10.84
C ASP A 78 15.10 -13.96 -10.16
N PRO A 79 16.44 -13.77 -10.17
CA PRO A 79 17.09 -12.68 -9.46
C PRO A 79 16.82 -11.31 -10.09
N LYS A 80 16.34 -11.25 -11.34
CA LYS A 80 16.02 -9.98 -12.02
C LYS A 80 14.65 -9.42 -11.65
N ILE A 81 13.89 -10.12 -10.81
CA ILE A 81 12.60 -9.67 -10.25
C ILE A 81 12.87 -9.06 -8.88
N ASP A 82 13.62 -7.98 -8.85
CA ASP A 82 13.95 -7.27 -7.62
C ASP A 82 12.93 -6.16 -7.33
N LYS A 83 13.09 -5.51 -6.17
CA LYS A 83 12.30 -4.34 -5.76
C LYS A 83 12.22 -3.25 -6.83
N ASP A 84 13.30 -2.96 -7.52
CA ASP A 84 13.36 -1.87 -8.49
C ASP A 84 12.56 -2.21 -9.75
N TRP A 85 12.72 -3.44 -10.25
CA TRP A 85 11.93 -3.94 -11.37
C TRP A 85 10.43 -3.95 -11.07
N ILE A 86 10.02 -4.44 -9.88
CA ILE A 86 8.60 -4.43 -9.49
C ILE A 86 8.09 -2.99 -9.40
N SER A 87 8.89 -2.09 -8.82
CA SER A 87 8.54 -0.67 -8.70
C SER A 87 8.32 -0.02 -10.07
N GLU A 88 9.20 -0.30 -11.02
CA GLU A 88 9.09 0.18 -12.40
C GLU A 88 7.84 -0.37 -13.09
N VAL A 89 7.57 -1.67 -12.98
CA VAL A 89 6.37 -2.29 -13.56
C VAL A 89 5.09 -1.66 -13.01
N LEU A 90 5.00 -1.45 -11.69
CA LEU A 90 3.82 -0.84 -11.07
C LEU A 90 3.63 0.61 -11.52
N ARG A 91 4.71 1.43 -11.53
CA ARG A 91 4.63 2.84 -11.91
C ARG A 91 4.33 3.06 -13.40
N SER A 92 4.96 2.27 -14.27
CA SER A 92 4.83 2.43 -15.73
C SER A 92 3.52 1.89 -16.30
N ASN A 93 2.85 0.99 -15.58
CA ASN A 93 1.63 0.31 -16.07
C ASN A 93 0.37 0.68 -15.27
N SER A 94 0.40 1.77 -14.50
CA SER A 94 -0.78 2.29 -13.82
C SER A 94 -1.00 3.79 -14.09
N SER A 95 -2.27 4.21 -14.10
CA SER A 95 -2.66 5.61 -14.31
C SER A 95 -3.75 6.08 -13.34
N PRO A 96 -3.49 7.10 -12.51
CA PRO A 96 -2.20 7.74 -12.27
C PRO A 96 -1.12 6.72 -11.84
N PRO A 97 0.18 7.03 -11.99
CA PRO A 97 1.22 6.11 -11.53
C PRO A 97 1.05 5.78 -10.05
N LEU A 98 0.99 4.49 -9.72
CA LEU A 98 0.94 4.01 -8.34
C LEU A 98 2.27 4.36 -7.66
N SER A 99 2.22 5.04 -6.52
CA SER A 99 3.41 5.52 -5.81
C SER A 99 3.50 5.10 -4.34
N SER A 100 2.34 4.82 -3.72
CA SER A 100 2.22 4.53 -2.29
C SER A 100 2.30 3.02 -2.01
N PHE A 101 3.49 2.44 -2.15
CA PHE A 101 3.76 1.04 -1.81
C PHE A 101 5.18 0.84 -1.24
N GLU A 102 5.36 -0.20 -0.44
CA GLU A 102 6.64 -0.64 0.09
C GLU A 102 6.90 -2.09 -0.34
N ILE A 103 8.14 -2.39 -0.74
CA ILE A 103 8.54 -3.75 -1.14
C ILE A 103 9.64 -4.23 -0.21
N SER A 104 9.43 -5.42 0.37
CA SER A 104 10.40 -6.14 1.20
C SER A 104 10.77 -7.47 0.55
N GLU A 105 12.08 -7.74 0.46
CA GLU A 105 12.61 -9.03 0.00
C GLU A 105 13.10 -9.84 1.19
N ILE A 106 12.63 -11.08 1.32
CA ILE A 106 12.97 -11.98 2.42
C ILE A 106 13.69 -13.18 1.82
N LEU A 107 15.01 -13.23 2.01
CA LEU A 107 15.83 -14.34 1.55
C LEU A 107 15.51 -15.60 2.35
N PHE A 108 15.37 -16.72 1.65
CA PHE A 108 15.28 -18.03 2.28
C PHE A 108 16.68 -18.59 2.56
N PRO A 109 16.83 -19.48 3.56
CA PRO A 109 18.09 -20.14 3.85
C PRO A 109 18.65 -20.88 2.62
N ASP A 110 19.96 -21.16 2.66
CA ASP A 110 20.65 -21.99 1.67
C ASP A 110 20.48 -21.54 0.21
N ASN A 111 20.26 -20.24 0.01
CA ASN A 111 20.05 -19.63 -1.30
C ASN A 111 18.85 -20.23 -2.06
N ALA A 112 17.83 -20.70 -1.35
CA ALA A 112 16.62 -21.32 -1.91
C ALA A 112 15.66 -20.33 -2.59
N GLY A 113 16.11 -19.12 -2.92
CA GLY A 113 15.29 -18.02 -3.45
C GLY A 113 14.77 -17.11 -2.34
N ARG A 114 13.64 -16.45 -2.60
CA ARG A 114 13.10 -15.41 -1.70
C ARG A 114 11.58 -15.31 -1.74
N ALA A 115 11.02 -14.73 -0.68
CA ALA A 115 9.69 -14.14 -0.73
C ALA A 115 9.78 -12.65 -1.01
N ILE A 116 8.78 -12.11 -1.69
CA ILE A 116 8.64 -10.68 -1.97
C ILE A 116 7.29 -10.23 -1.44
N VAL A 117 7.32 -9.28 -0.51
CA VAL A 117 6.12 -8.68 0.08
C VAL A 117 5.93 -7.31 -0.53
N VAL A 118 4.79 -7.10 -1.18
CA VAL A 118 4.38 -5.79 -1.71
C VAL A 118 3.25 -5.28 -0.83
N GLU A 119 3.54 -4.27 0.01
CA GLU A 119 2.55 -3.60 0.84
C GLU A 119 2.04 -2.36 0.10
N VAL A 120 0.75 -2.32 -0.19
CA VAL A 120 0.10 -1.24 -0.96
C VAL A 120 -0.79 -0.45 -0.02
N ALA A 121 -0.59 0.85 0.07
CA ALA A 121 -1.47 1.73 0.83
C ALA A 121 -2.79 1.99 0.08
N ALA A 122 -3.85 2.30 0.82
CA ALA A 122 -5.06 2.84 0.21
C ALA A 122 -4.72 4.14 -0.53
N SER A 123 -5.19 4.28 -1.78
CA SER A 123 -4.97 5.48 -2.56
C SER A 123 -6.11 6.49 -2.40
N SER A 124 -5.76 7.77 -2.53
CA SER A 124 -6.68 8.90 -2.56
C SER A 124 -7.38 9.08 -3.90
N THR A 125 -7.06 8.27 -4.92
CA THR A 125 -7.76 8.26 -6.21
C THR A 125 -7.72 6.86 -6.83
N ALA A 126 -8.52 6.66 -7.88
CA ALA A 126 -8.56 5.40 -8.60
C ALA A 126 -7.35 5.28 -9.56
N HIS A 127 -6.67 4.15 -9.50
CA HIS A 127 -5.60 3.74 -10.40
C HIS A 127 -6.12 2.73 -11.42
N GLN A 128 -5.98 3.07 -12.71
CA GLN A 128 -6.25 2.19 -13.84
C GLN A 128 -5.04 1.29 -14.10
N ASN A 129 -5.28 0.04 -14.45
CA ASN A 129 -4.28 -0.83 -15.04
C ASN A 129 -4.15 -0.52 -16.54
N LEU A 130 -2.97 -0.11 -17.00
CA LEU A 130 -2.72 0.25 -18.40
C LEU A 130 -2.47 -0.96 -19.31
N LYS A 131 -2.35 -2.17 -18.75
CA LYS A 131 -2.20 -3.40 -19.54
C LYS A 131 -3.49 -3.79 -20.25
N ASP A 132 -4.64 -3.52 -19.61
CA ASP A 132 -5.96 -3.87 -20.12
C ASP A 132 -6.98 -2.73 -20.03
N TYR A 133 -6.55 -1.55 -19.57
CA TYR A 133 -7.34 -0.34 -19.40
C TYR A 133 -8.53 -0.49 -18.45
N ARG A 134 -8.44 -1.39 -17.46
CA ARG A 134 -9.50 -1.60 -16.45
C ARG A 134 -9.11 -1.02 -15.09
N TYR A 135 -10.13 -0.63 -14.34
CA TYR A 135 -10.00 -0.34 -12.91
C TYR A 135 -10.38 -1.57 -12.12
N TYR A 136 -9.57 -1.92 -11.13
CA TYR A 136 -9.78 -3.10 -10.28
C TYR A 136 -9.98 -2.67 -8.83
N GLN A 137 -10.75 -3.44 -8.06
CA GLN A 137 -10.90 -3.27 -6.63
C GLN A 137 -10.95 -4.62 -5.92
N ARG A 138 -10.24 -4.73 -4.80
CA ARG A 138 -10.32 -5.90 -3.91
C ARG A 138 -11.66 -5.91 -3.18
N SER A 139 -12.36 -7.04 -3.23
CA SER A 139 -13.59 -7.31 -2.48
C SER A 139 -13.46 -8.70 -1.84
N GLY A 140 -13.26 -8.73 -0.52
CA GLY A 140 -12.87 -9.95 0.18
C GLY A 140 -11.54 -10.47 -0.36
N ALA A 141 -11.47 -11.75 -0.73
CA ALA A 141 -10.27 -12.40 -1.27
C ALA A 141 -10.14 -12.28 -2.81
N VAL A 142 -11.00 -11.50 -3.49
CA VAL A 142 -11.02 -11.44 -4.96
C VAL A 142 -10.82 -10.01 -5.46
N THR A 143 -9.99 -9.86 -6.49
CA THR A 143 -9.79 -8.59 -7.21
C THR A 143 -10.65 -8.56 -8.47
N ASN A 144 -11.70 -7.74 -8.48
CA ASN A 144 -12.68 -7.66 -9.57
C ASN A 144 -12.64 -6.32 -10.32
N PRO A 145 -13.03 -6.28 -11.61
CA PRO A 145 -13.23 -5.03 -12.32
C PRO A 145 -14.25 -4.14 -11.60
N MET A 146 -13.95 -2.85 -11.51
CA MET A 146 -14.84 -1.86 -10.92
C MET A 146 -15.94 -1.46 -11.90
N VAL A 147 -17.15 -1.27 -11.38
CA VAL A 147 -18.23 -0.60 -12.12
C VAL A 147 -18.16 0.92 -11.94
N ASP A 148 -18.85 1.67 -12.82
CA ASP A 148 -18.79 3.14 -12.88
C ASP A 148 -18.89 3.81 -11.50
N PHE A 149 -19.87 3.45 -10.66
CA PHE A 149 -20.07 4.10 -9.37
C PHE A 149 -18.89 3.90 -8.42
N GLN A 150 -18.23 2.73 -8.45
CA GLN A 150 -17.06 2.45 -7.63
C GLN A 150 -15.88 3.32 -8.07
N ILE A 151 -15.71 3.50 -9.39
CA ILE A 151 -14.64 4.33 -9.94
C ILE A 151 -14.85 5.79 -9.49
N ARG A 152 -16.07 6.30 -9.64
CA ARG A 152 -16.41 7.66 -9.21
C ARG A 152 -16.20 7.86 -7.71
N ASP A 153 -16.60 6.89 -6.89
CA ASP A 153 -16.42 6.95 -5.44
C ASP A 153 -14.95 7.05 -5.04
N VAL A 154 -14.11 6.17 -5.58
CA VAL A 154 -12.66 6.17 -5.29
C VAL A 154 -11.98 7.43 -5.82
N MET A 155 -12.34 7.90 -7.02
CA MET A 155 -11.82 9.17 -7.56
C MET A 155 -12.24 10.39 -6.72
N ASN A 156 -13.39 10.34 -6.06
CA ASN A 156 -13.90 11.41 -5.19
C ASN A 156 -13.29 11.41 -3.78
N ARG A 157 -12.43 10.44 -3.42
CA ARG A 157 -11.63 10.51 -2.18
C ARG A 157 -10.78 11.77 -2.12
N ARG A 158 -10.37 12.28 -3.29
CA ARG A 158 -9.67 13.55 -3.54
C ARG A 158 -10.46 14.83 -3.25
N ASN A 159 -11.57 14.81 -2.53
CA ASN A 159 -12.35 16.03 -2.31
C ASN A 159 -12.04 16.78 -1.01
N LYS A 160 -11.04 16.34 -0.22
CA LYS A 160 -10.64 17.02 1.02
C LYS A 160 -9.13 17.30 1.04
N PRO A 161 -8.71 18.51 1.45
CA PRO A 161 -7.30 18.79 1.67
C PRO A 161 -6.76 17.93 2.82
N GLU A 162 -5.58 17.36 2.62
CA GLU A 162 -4.85 16.64 3.67
C GLU A 162 -3.79 17.58 4.25
N LEU A 163 -3.89 17.84 5.55
CA LEU A 163 -3.06 18.83 6.23
C LEU A 163 -2.17 18.17 7.28
N LYS A 164 -0.90 18.55 7.29
CA LYS A 164 0.01 18.30 8.39
C LYS A 164 0.15 19.59 9.19
N ILE A 165 -0.27 19.55 10.45
CA ILE A 165 -0.20 20.70 11.36
C ILE A 165 0.95 20.45 12.34
N THR A 166 1.89 21.39 12.40
CA THR A 166 3.02 21.35 13.35
C THR A 166 2.95 22.59 14.24
N LEU A 167 3.05 22.38 15.55
CA LEU A 167 3.02 23.42 16.57
C LEU A 167 4.41 23.52 17.21
N GLU A 168 5.01 24.70 17.19
CA GLU A 168 6.29 24.96 17.82
C GLU A 168 6.16 26.13 18.79
N THR A 169 6.58 25.95 20.04
CA THR A 169 6.58 27.03 21.03
C THR A 169 8.00 27.51 21.29
N ASN A 170 8.26 28.76 20.98
CA ASN A 170 9.52 29.42 21.26
C ASN A 170 9.41 30.31 22.48
N TYR A 171 10.44 30.25 23.31
CA TYR A 171 10.60 31.16 24.43
C TYR A 171 11.06 32.53 23.93
N VAL A 172 10.41 33.60 24.42
CA VAL A 172 10.80 34.98 24.08
C VAL A 172 11.43 35.69 25.28
N SER A 173 10.76 35.69 26.44
CA SER A 173 11.30 36.32 27.67
C SER A 173 10.58 35.83 28.95
N LYS A 174 11.29 35.77 30.08
CA LYS A 174 10.74 35.46 31.41
C LYS A 174 11.15 36.54 32.41
N THR A 175 10.22 37.39 32.81
CA THR A 175 10.38 38.26 33.98
C THR A 175 9.47 37.76 35.11
N PRO A 176 9.72 38.17 36.37
CA PRO A 176 8.85 37.81 37.49
C PRO A 176 7.38 38.21 37.29
N GLU A 177 7.10 39.30 36.56
CA GLU A 177 5.74 39.75 36.28
C GLU A 177 5.15 39.23 34.96
N LEU A 178 5.99 38.80 33.99
CA LEU A 178 5.52 38.46 32.65
C LEU A 178 6.37 37.38 31.97
N HIS A 179 5.72 36.31 31.52
CA HIS A 179 6.32 35.32 30.65
C HIS A 179 5.79 35.51 29.22
N ARG A 180 6.68 35.62 28.24
CA ARG A 180 6.33 35.70 26.81
C ARG A 180 6.80 34.47 26.07
N TYR A 181 5.87 33.87 25.33
CA TYR A 181 6.07 32.76 24.44
C TYR A 181 5.56 33.13 23.04
N GLN A 182 6.14 32.52 22.02
CA GLN A 182 5.68 32.60 20.65
C GLN A 182 5.23 31.21 20.22
N LEU A 183 3.99 31.07 19.76
CA LEU A 183 3.49 29.84 19.15
C LEU A 183 3.58 29.99 17.62
N LEU A 184 4.38 29.15 16.98
CA LEU A 184 4.45 29.01 15.54
C LEU A 184 3.53 27.85 15.12
N VAL A 185 2.56 28.15 14.25
CA VAL A 185 1.63 27.14 13.70
C VAL A 185 1.95 26.97 12.22
N ASN A 186 2.54 25.83 11.87
CA ASN A 186 2.83 25.47 10.48
C ASN A 186 1.72 24.56 9.95
N ILE A 187 1.01 25.03 8.92
CA ILE A 187 0.00 24.25 8.20
C ILE A 187 0.57 23.91 6.82
N GLU A 188 0.91 22.64 6.62
CA GLU A 188 1.42 22.12 5.36
C GLU A 188 0.32 21.31 4.66
N ASN A 189 -0.03 21.71 3.43
CA ASN A 189 -0.90 20.88 2.59
C ASN A 189 -0.06 19.74 1.99
N ILE A 190 -0.24 18.54 2.53
CA ILE A 190 0.41 17.32 2.05
C ILE A 190 -0.45 16.59 1.00
N GLY A 191 -1.65 17.10 0.75
CA GLY A 191 -2.59 16.58 -0.24
C GLY A 191 -2.46 17.23 -1.61
N THR A 192 -3.27 16.73 -2.55
CA THR A 192 -3.32 17.24 -3.94
C THR A 192 -4.43 18.28 -4.16
N VAL A 193 -5.19 18.58 -3.11
CA VAL A 193 -6.34 19.50 -3.12
C VAL A 193 -5.94 20.77 -2.41
N THR A 194 -6.11 21.92 -3.05
CA THR A 194 -5.84 23.21 -2.42
C THR A 194 -6.77 23.43 -1.23
N LEU A 195 -6.20 23.72 -0.06
CA LEU A 195 -6.93 24.29 1.07
C LEU A 195 -7.30 25.74 0.72
N ARG A 196 -8.54 25.98 0.29
CA ARG A 196 -9.02 27.34 -0.04
C ARG A 196 -9.48 28.10 1.19
N ASP A 197 -10.32 27.45 1.99
CA ASP A 197 -10.93 28.04 3.18
C ASP A 197 -10.41 27.33 4.42
N TRP A 198 -9.78 28.08 5.33
CA TRP A 198 -9.28 27.56 6.60
C TRP A 198 -9.50 28.56 7.73
N ARG A 199 -9.67 28.03 8.94
CA ARG A 199 -9.79 28.79 10.18
C ARG A 199 -8.93 28.12 11.23
N LEU A 200 -8.17 28.93 11.97
CA LEU A 200 -7.41 28.50 13.14
C LEU A 200 -8.01 29.16 14.37
N GLU A 201 -8.50 28.36 15.30
CA GLU A 201 -8.95 28.80 16.62
C GLU A 201 -7.95 28.31 17.66
N ILE A 202 -7.49 29.22 18.51
CA ILE A 202 -6.55 28.92 19.58
C ILE A 202 -7.16 29.45 20.87
N ASP A 203 -7.55 28.54 21.75
CA ASP A 203 -7.93 28.88 23.12
C ASP A 203 -6.72 28.74 24.02
N ILE A 204 -6.32 29.85 24.64
CA ILE A 204 -5.25 29.89 25.64
C ILE A 204 -5.94 30.17 26.98
N PRO A 205 -5.72 29.33 28.02
CA PRO A 205 -6.30 29.54 29.35
C PRO A 205 -5.79 30.81 30.05
#